data_AF-C2KVK7-F1
#
_entry.id   AF-C2KVK7-F1
#
_cell.length_a   1.000
_cell.length_b   1.000
_cell.length_c   1.000
_cell.angle_alpha   90.00
_cell.angle_beta   90.00
_cell.angle_gamma   90.00
#
_symmetry.space_group_name_H-M   'P 1'
#
loop_
_entity.id
_entity.type
_entity.pdbx_description
1 polymer ?
#
loop_
_entity_poly.entity_id
_entity_poly.type
_entity_poly.pdbx_seq_one_letter_code
_entity_poly.pdbx_strand_id
1 'polypeptide(L)'
;MRTIAVIGKNFGDEGKGFTCSCLASSLKNALIIKHNGGGQAGHTVEDPKGKWRFIHHQIGAGAEYHVPTLFADSFMPDLFQLGKEVKAFTELFGFRPILYSEKNARVTTVEDVLLNMGAELARGKNRHGSCGMGIEECVQRNAAGYGITVEELAGWTKQDLVDRLKQIRKEYTGRRAKILGIYPSNPYYEMLYNEIVLKNFVEEVKKNVNLLTLVDADRKWLEEIKHFQHLIFETGQGLLLDQDYEAYAPHLTSSKTGIHNPAVFLEKRGLFLDEAIYVTRPYVTRHGNGPLPCEVDPSELPGVGEDLTNRPNEWQGTLRYAKHESLEAFFAPVLRDRDSVNCLESMGETKRPKHPKLSILVTQLSETGNQLYFDEGSIPFETFQKAGEELGISCIKDI
;
A
#
# COMPACT_ATOMS: atom_id res chain seq x y z
N MET A 1 -10.43 -20.22 -9.09
CA MET A 1 -10.35 -18.82 -8.60
C MET A 1 -9.30 -18.10 -9.42
N ARG A 2 -9.56 -16.92 -9.97
CA ARG A 2 -8.56 -16.10 -10.68
C ARG A 2 -7.98 -15.07 -9.71
N THR A 3 -6.67 -14.89 -9.73
CA THR A 3 -5.93 -14.04 -8.80
C THR A 3 -5.17 -12.96 -9.56
N ILE A 4 -5.30 -11.72 -9.12
CA ILE A 4 -4.80 -10.55 -9.84
C ILE A 4 -4.09 -9.64 -8.84
N ALA A 5 -2.85 -9.27 -9.09
CA ALA A 5 -2.16 -8.23 -8.33
C ALA A 5 -2.14 -6.92 -9.10
N VAL A 6 -2.51 -5.82 -8.43
CA VAL A 6 -2.43 -4.46 -8.99
C VAL A 6 -1.32 -3.73 -8.24
N ILE A 7 -0.26 -3.38 -8.96
CA ILE A 7 1.03 -2.92 -8.40
C ILE A 7 1.38 -1.57 -9.02
N GLY A 8 1.93 -0.66 -8.22
CA GLY A 8 2.42 0.62 -8.72
C GLY A 8 3.83 0.41 -9.27
N LYS A 9 4.05 0.75 -10.55
CA LYS A 9 5.34 0.48 -11.19
C LYS A 9 6.46 1.37 -10.66
N ASN A 10 6.17 2.62 -10.31
CA ASN A 10 7.16 3.65 -9.95
C ASN A 10 7.18 3.89 -8.42
N PHE A 11 7.07 5.14 -7.99
CA PHE A 11 7.09 5.56 -6.58
C PHE A 11 5.70 5.62 -5.94
N GLY A 12 4.63 5.20 -6.61
CA GLY A 12 3.27 5.34 -6.10
C GLY A 12 2.40 6.31 -6.92
N ASP A 13 1.14 6.42 -6.50
CA ASP A 13 0.14 7.32 -7.07
C ASP A 13 -0.20 7.12 -8.56
N GLU A 14 0.08 5.96 -9.13
CA GLU A 14 -0.12 5.69 -10.56
C GLU A 14 -1.57 5.35 -10.96
N GLY A 15 -2.53 5.37 -10.04
CA GLY A 15 -3.93 5.01 -10.32
C GLY A 15 -4.30 3.55 -10.01
N LYS A 16 -3.58 2.91 -9.09
CA LYS A 16 -3.90 1.54 -8.60
C LYS A 16 -5.32 1.43 -8.05
N GLY A 17 -5.76 2.43 -7.27
CA GLY A 17 -7.11 2.48 -6.70
C GLY A 17 -8.19 2.40 -7.76
N PHE A 18 -8.12 3.28 -8.77
CA PHE A 18 -9.01 3.26 -9.91
C PHE A 18 -9.00 1.90 -10.64
N THR A 19 -7.80 1.34 -10.87
CA THR A 19 -7.66 0.02 -11.51
C THR A 19 -8.35 -1.09 -10.70
N CYS A 20 -8.17 -1.11 -9.38
CA CYS A 20 -8.84 -2.08 -8.49
C CYS A 20 -10.36 -1.89 -8.49
N SER A 21 -10.83 -0.64 -8.47
CA SER A 21 -12.25 -0.29 -8.52
C SER A 21 -12.90 -0.74 -9.84
N CYS A 22 -12.23 -0.56 -10.98
CA CYS A 22 -12.68 -1.07 -12.28
C CYS A 22 -12.74 -2.61 -12.31
N LEU A 23 -11.75 -3.30 -11.73
CA LEU A 23 -11.80 -4.76 -11.59
C LEU A 23 -12.95 -5.19 -10.67
N ALA A 24 -13.12 -4.53 -9.53
CA ALA A 24 -14.16 -4.82 -8.56
C ALA A 24 -15.59 -4.62 -9.11
N SER A 25 -15.81 -3.57 -9.91
CA SER A 25 -17.12 -3.32 -10.56
C SER A 25 -17.46 -4.32 -11.67
N SER A 26 -16.45 -4.92 -12.31
CA SER A 26 -16.65 -5.82 -13.45
C SER A 26 -16.64 -7.30 -13.08
N LEU A 27 -15.94 -7.67 -12.00
CA LEU A 27 -15.77 -9.05 -11.56
C LEU A 27 -16.80 -9.42 -10.48
N LYS A 28 -17.52 -10.51 -10.70
CA LYS A 28 -18.49 -11.04 -9.71
C LYS A 28 -17.79 -11.83 -8.62
N ASN A 29 -18.27 -11.75 -7.38
CA ASN A 29 -17.71 -12.50 -6.24
C ASN A 29 -16.20 -12.25 -6.07
N ALA A 30 -15.78 -10.99 -6.19
CA ALA A 30 -14.42 -10.56 -5.93
C ALA A 30 -14.16 -10.39 -4.42
N LEU A 31 -12.90 -10.49 -4.03
CA LEU A 31 -12.37 -10.08 -2.73
C LEU A 31 -11.14 -9.20 -2.98
N ILE A 32 -11.13 -8.00 -2.41
CA ILE A 32 -9.94 -7.15 -2.41
C ILE A 32 -9.08 -7.50 -1.20
N ILE A 33 -7.78 -7.69 -1.41
CA ILE A 33 -6.83 -8.08 -0.38
C ILE A 33 -5.78 -6.98 -0.24
N LYS A 34 -5.74 -6.35 0.94
CA LYS A 34 -4.67 -5.43 1.34
C LYS A 34 -3.56 -6.28 1.95
N HIS A 35 -2.35 -6.21 1.37
CA HIS A 35 -1.30 -7.19 1.64
C HIS A 35 0.05 -6.61 2.05
N ASN A 36 0.25 -5.30 1.95
CA ASN A 36 1.50 -4.66 2.34
C ASN A 36 1.25 -3.32 3.01
N GLY A 37 2.19 -2.91 3.86
CA GLY A 37 2.09 -1.63 4.53
C GLY A 37 0.94 -1.58 5.53
N GLY A 38 0.21 -0.48 5.56
CA GLY A 38 -0.90 -0.19 6.48
C GLY A 38 -1.76 0.96 5.96
N GLY A 39 -2.20 1.85 6.85
CA GLY A 39 -3.08 2.98 6.51
C GLY A 39 -2.46 4.13 5.70
N GLN A 40 -1.24 4.00 5.18
CA GLN A 40 -0.54 5.07 4.45
C GLN A 40 -0.87 5.16 2.96
N ALA A 41 -1.49 4.13 2.37
CA ALA A 41 -1.93 4.22 0.97
C ALA A 41 -3.01 5.31 0.83
N GLY A 42 -3.10 5.98 -0.31
CA GLY A 42 -4.09 7.01 -0.60
C GLY A 42 -4.70 6.80 -1.98
N HIS A 43 -5.53 5.77 -2.13
CA HIS A 43 -6.10 5.37 -3.39
C HIS A 43 -7.40 6.13 -3.66
N THR A 44 -7.29 7.22 -4.42
CA THR A 44 -8.46 7.99 -4.82
C THR A 44 -9.21 7.30 -5.95
N VAL A 45 -10.52 7.16 -5.76
CA VAL A 45 -11.47 6.71 -6.77
C VAL A 45 -12.55 7.77 -6.90
N GLU A 46 -12.93 8.06 -8.14
CA GLU A 46 -13.95 9.04 -8.48
C GLU A 46 -14.91 8.45 -9.50
N ASP A 47 -16.20 8.75 -9.35
CA ASP A 47 -17.22 8.40 -10.33
C ASP A 47 -16.90 9.08 -11.68
N PRO A 48 -17.02 8.38 -12.82
CA PRO A 48 -16.81 9.00 -14.13
C PRO A 48 -17.73 10.20 -14.42
N LYS A 49 -18.86 10.34 -13.70
CA LYS A 49 -19.77 11.49 -13.82
C LYS A 49 -19.54 12.54 -12.71
N GLY A 50 -18.46 12.41 -11.93
CA GLY A 50 -18.06 13.35 -10.87
C GLY A 50 -19.02 13.39 -9.67
N LYS A 51 -19.86 12.37 -9.47
CA LYS A 51 -20.89 12.39 -8.41
C LYS A 51 -20.33 12.17 -7.01
N TRP A 52 -19.25 11.41 -6.91
CA TRP A 52 -18.62 11.09 -5.65
C TRP A 52 -17.13 10.90 -5.88
N ARG A 53 -16.37 11.18 -4.84
CA ARG A 53 -14.92 10.97 -4.76
C ARG A 53 -14.61 10.42 -3.38
N PHE A 54 -13.84 9.34 -3.33
CA PHE A 54 -13.46 8.71 -2.06
C PHE A 54 -11.98 8.33 -2.09
N ILE A 55 -11.31 8.49 -0.94
CA ILE A 55 -9.89 8.15 -0.77
C ILE A 55 -9.81 6.90 0.10
N HIS A 56 -9.45 5.79 -0.54
CA HIS A 56 -9.25 4.50 0.09
C HIS A 56 -7.85 4.44 0.71
N HIS A 57 -7.78 4.28 2.02
CA HIS A 57 -6.54 4.05 2.75
C HIS A 57 -6.41 2.57 3.09
N GLN A 58 -7.32 2.09 3.93
CA GLN A 58 -7.38 0.70 4.39
C GLN A 58 -8.54 -0.05 3.75
N ILE A 59 -9.69 0.61 3.48
CA ILE A 59 -10.80 0.00 2.75
C ILE A 59 -10.35 -0.25 1.31
N GLY A 60 -10.59 -1.43 0.76
CA GLY A 60 -10.24 -1.74 -0.63
C GLY A 60 -10.99 -0.86 -1.64
N ALA A 61 -10.29 -0.41 -2.67
CA ALA A 61 -10.84 0.37 -3.77
C ALA A 61 -11.73 -0.54 -4.64
N GLY A 62 -13.04 -0.39 -4.49
CA GLY A 62 -14.07 -1.30 -4.97
C GLY A 62 -15.13 -1.65 -3.92
N ALA A 63 -14.92 -1.27 -2.65
CA ALA A 63 -15.92 -1.44 -1.59
C ALA A 63 -17.24 -0.71 -1.89
N GLU A 64 -17.20 0.38 -2.65
CA GLU A 64 -18.34 1.12 -3.19
C GLU A 64 -19.26 0.26 -4.07
N TYR A 65 -18.75 -0.85 -4.61
CA TYR A 65 -19.51 -1.87 -5.34
C TYR A 65 -19.85 -3.09 -4.49
N HIS A 66 -19.83 -2.94 -3.16
CA HIS A 66 -20.05 -4.00 -2.18
C HIS A 66 -19.02 -5.13 -2.20
N VAL A 67 -17.85 -4.92 -2.82
CA VAL A 67 -16.75 -5.88 -2.80
C VAL A 67 -16.07 -5.88 -1.43
N PRO A 68 -15.98 -7.01 -0.73
CA PRO A 68 -15.35 -7.06 0.58
C PRO A 68 -13.85 -6.80 0.51
N THR A 69 -13.30 -6.30 1.61
CA THR A 69 -11.86 -6.15 1.82
C THR A 69 -11.37 -7.15 2.86
N LEU A 70 -10.24 -7.81 2.59
CA LEU A 70 -9.50 -8.63 3.55
C LEU A 70 -8.15 -7.98 3.87
N PHE A 71 -7.83 -7.84 5.14
CA PHE A 71 -6.47 -7.55 5.61
C PHE A 71 -5.69 -8.86 5.73
N ALA A 72 -4.68 -9.04 4.90
CA ALA A 72 -3.76 -10.17 5.01
C ALA A 72 -2.89 -10.08 6.27
N ASP A 73 -2.25 -11.18 6.66
CA ASP A 73 -1.35 -11.25 7.82
C ASP A 73 -0.15 -10.30 7.71
N SER A 74 0.28 -10.00 6.48
CA SER A 74 1.35 -9.04 6.16
C SER A 74 0.91 -7.57 6.14
N PHE A 75 -0.39 -7.27 6.24
CA PHE A 75 -0.91 -5.91 6.35
C PHE A 75 -0.94 -5.46 7.82
N MET A 76 -0.61 -4.19 8.06
CA MET A 76 -0.53 -3.58 9.39
C MET A 76 -1.65 -2.56 9.61
N PRO A 77 -2.89 -3.01 9.91
CA PRO A 77 -4.02 -2.11 10.02
C PRO A 77 -3.85 -1.10 11.14
N ASP A 78 -4.21 0.15 10.87
CA ASP A 78 -4.37 1.22 11.83
C ASP A 78 -5.85 1.34 12.19
N LEU A 79 -6.25 0.63 13.25
CA LEU A 79 -7.63 0.60 13.70
C LEU A 79 -8.10 1.94 14.29
N PHE A 80 -7.19 2.83 14.65
CA PHE A 80 -7.55 4.17 15.13
C PHE A 80 -8.06 5.03 13.97
N GLN A 81 -7.39 4.97 12.81
CA GLN A 81 -7.81 5.71 11.62
C GLN A 81 -8.93 5.01 10.85
N LEU A 82 -9.02 3.67 10.91
CA LEU A 82 -10.04 2.89 10.21
C LEU A 82 -11.46 3.38 10.52
N GLY A 83 -11.76 3.73 11.77
CA GLY A 83 -13.09 4.22 12.15
C GLY A 83 -13.51 5.50 11.43
N LYS A 84 -12.57 6.40 11.16
CA LYS A 84 -12.83 7.63 10.40
C LYS A 84 -13.12 7.32 8.94
N GLU A 85 -12.32 6.44 8.34
CA GLU A 85 -12.48 6.01 6.95
C GLU A 85 -13.83 5.30 6.74
N VAL A 86 -14.20 4.37 7.63
CA VAL A 86 -15.49 3.66 7.59
C VAL A 86 -16.66 4.62 7.80
N LYS A 87 -16.52 5.61 8.69
CA LYS A 87 -17.55 6.65 8.88
C LYS A 87 -17.75 7.45 7.60
N ALA A 88 -16.67 7.98 7.02
CA ALA A 88 -16.73 8.76 5.78
C ALA A 88 -17.32 7.94 4.61
N PHE A 89 -16.93 6.67 4.49
CA PHE A 89 -17.48 5.74 3.51
C PHE A 89 -18.99 5.57 3.70
N THR A 90 -19.42 5.31 4.94
CA THR A 90 -20.83 5.05 5.25
C THR A 90 -21.70 6.28 5.01
N GLU A 91 -21.20 7.47 5.32
CA GLU A 91 -21.89 8.75 5.07
C GLU A 91 -22.04 9.02 3.56
N LEU A 92 -21.03 8.68 2.76
CA LEU A 92 -21.05 8.91 1.31
C LEU A 92 -21.92 7.91 0.56
N PHE A 93 -21.80 6.61 0.88
CA PHE A 93 -22.45 5.54 0.10
C PHE A 93 -23.73 5.00 0.74
N GLY A 94 -24.03 5.35 2.00
CA GLY A 94 -25.24 4.91 2.70
C GLY A 94 -25.19 3.49 3.25
N PHE A 95 -24.05 2.80 3.17
CA PHE A 95 -23.85 1.47 3.75
C PHE A 95 -22.44 1.31 4.32
N ARG A 96 -22.26 0.35 5.24
CA ARG A 96 -20.95 0.03 5.81
C ARG A 96 -20.17 -0.90 4.87
N PRO A 97 -18.86 -0.68 4.69
CA PRO A 97 -18.02 -1.60 3.93
C PRO A 97 -17.91 -2.95 4.65
N ILE A 98 -17.72 -4.03 3.89
CA ILE A 98 -17.52 -5.37 4.45
C ILE A 98 -16.02 -5.59 4.64
N LEU A 99 -15.59 -5.70 5.90
CA LEU A 99 -14.18 -5.83 6.26
C LEU A 99 -13.90 -7.16 6.98
N TYR A 100 -12.93 -7.89 6.45
CA TYR A 100 -12.33 -9.08 7.03
C TYR A 100 -10.89 -8.79 7.45
N SER A 101 -10.41 -9.50 8.46
CA SER A 101 -8.98 -9.50 8.80
C SER A 101 -8.55 -10.91 9.14
N GLU A 102 -7.38 -11.30 8.63
CA GLU A 102 -6.63 -12.40 9.22
C GLU A 102 -6.43 -12.11 10.70
N LYS A 103 -6.69 -13.10 11.54
CA LYS A 103 -6.53 -13.02 13.00
C LYS A 103 -5.11 -12.59 13.39
N ASN A 104 -4.12 -13.10 12.67
CA ASN A 104 -2.70 -12.91 12.94
C ASN A 104 -2.10 -11.61 12.36
N ALA A 105 -2.87 -10.80 11.64
CA ALA A 105 -2.41 -9.49 11.17
C ALA A 105 -1.96 -8.63 12.37
N ARG A 106 -0.88 -7.86 12.20
CA ARG A 106 -0.27 -7.10 13.30
C ARG A 106 -0.72 -5.65 13.25
N VAL A 107 -1.31 -5.14 14.34
CA VAL A 107 -1.86 -3.78 14.35
C VAL A 107 -0.77 -2.72 14.50
N THR A 108 -0.97 -1.59 13.82
CA THR A 108 -0.21 -0.36 14.07
C THR A 108 -0.70 0.28 15.37
N THR A 109 0.22 0.72 16.22
CA THR A 109 -0.08 1.33 17.51
C THR A 109 0.21 2.83 17.52
N VAL A 110 -0.36 3.53 18.50
CA VAL A 110 -0.05 4.95 18.72
C VAL A 110 1.44 5.21 18.94
N GLU A 111 2.16 4.27 19.54
CA GLU A 111 3.59 4.43 19.81
C GLU A 111 4.40 4.37 18.51
N ASP A 112 4.01 3.52 17.56
CA ASP A 112 4.66 3.44 16.25
C ASP A 112 4.50 4.75 15.46
N VAL A 113 3.28 5.31 15.47
CA VAL A 113 2.96 6.59 14.84
C VAL A 113 3.78 7.72 15.46
N LEU A 114 3.79 7.83 16.79
CA LEU A 114 4.51 8.89 17.50
C LEU A 114 6.04 8.77 17.37
N LEU A 115 6.59 7.55 17.42
CA LEU A 115 8.00 7.32 17.14
C LEU A 115 8.36 7.73 15.72
N ASN A 116 7.52 7.40 14.73
CA ASN A 116 7.78 7.75 13.34
C ASN A 116 7.77 9.28 13.12
N MET A 117 6.74 9.98 13.61
CA MET A 117 6.65 11.45 13.53
C MET A 117 7.81 12.12 14.28
N GLY A 118 8.15 11.60 15.47
CA GLY A 118 9.27 12.07 16.28
C GLY A 118 10.62 11.91 15.57
N ALA A 119 10.85 10.77 14.92
CA ALA A 119 12.08 10.51 14.18
C ALA A 119 12.25 11.45 12.98
N GLU A 120 11.18 11.67 12.19
CA GLU A 120 11.21 12.62 11.08
C GLU A 120 11.49 14.06 11.56
N LEU A 121 10.91 14.46 12.70
CA LEU A 121 11.21 15.76 13.27
C LEU A 121 12.67 15.84 13.74
N ALA A 122 13.19 14.80 14.40
CA ALA A 122 14.58 14.75 14.87
C ALA A 122 15.61 14.80 13.73
N ARG A 123 15.28 14.25 12.55
CA ARG A 123 16.13 14.31 11.34
C ARG A 123 16.23 15.71 10.73
N GLY A 124 15.31 16.63 11.04
CA GLY A 124 15.34 18.01 10.52
C GLY A 124 15.35 18.06 8.99
N LYS A 125 16.44 18.57 8.40
CA LYS A 125 16.60 18.65 6.93
C LYS A 125 16.82 17.29 6.26
N ASN A 126 17.16 16.25 7.02
CA ASN A 126 17.46 14.91 6.51
C ASN A 126 16.25 13.97 6.66
N ARG A 127 15.03 14.49 6.62
CA ARG A 127 13.79 13.69 6.66
C ARG A 127 13.77 12.65 5.55
N HIS A 128 13.29 11.46 5.85
CA HIS A 128 13.17 10.41 4.86
C HIS A 128 11.93 10.61 3.97
N GLY A 129 10.93 11.37 4.44
CA GLY A 129 9.68 11.63 3.73
C GLY A 129 8.56 10.67 4.15
N SER A 130 8.54 10.22 5.41
CA SER A 130 7.47 9.33 5.90
C SER A 130 6.12 10.05 5.90
N CYS A 131 5.04 9.32 5.57
CA CYS A 131 3.67 9.81 5.73
C CYS A 131 3.22 9.93 7.20
N GLY A 132 4.08 9.58 8.17
CA GLY A 132 3.79 9.68 9.60
C GLY A 132 2.84 8.61 10.14
N MET A 133 2.62 7.52 9.39
CA MET A 133 1.64 6.47 9.73
C MET A 133 2.24 5.30 10.53
N GLY A 134 3.50 5.39 10.98
CA GLY A 134 4.09 4.42 11.90
C GLY A 134 4.51 3.08 11.28
N ILE A 135 4.55 2.94 9.95
CA ILE A 135 4.80 1.65 9.28
C ILE A 135 6.16 1.05 9.63
N GLU A 136 7.24 1.82 9.48
CA GLU A 136 8.59 1.39 9.87
C GLU A 136 8.63 0.97 11.34
N GLU A 137 8.08 1.79 12.23
CA GLU A 137 8.16 1.52 13.67
C GLU A 137 7.29 0.33 14.08
N CYS A 138 6.17 0.09 13.39
CA CYS A 138 5.36 -1.12 13.54
C CYS A 138 6.16 -2.37 13.13
N VAL A 139 6.86 -2.32 11.99
CA VAL A 139 7.75 -3.40 11.54
C VAL A 139 8.85 -3.67 12.56
N GLN A 140 9.53 -2.62 13.04
CA GLN A 140 10.62 -2.75 14.02
C GLN A 140 10.12 -3.29 15.36
N ARG A 141 8.94 -2.85 15.84
CA ARG A 141 8.31 -3.36 17.06
C ARG A 141 7.93 -4.83 16.92
N ASN A 142 7.37 -5.22 15.78
CA ASN A 142 7.02 -6.60 15.49
C ASN A 142 8.28 -7.49 15.45
N ALA A 143 9.35 -7.05 14.78
CA ALA A 143 10.63 -7.74 14.71
C ALA A 143 11.31 -7.88 16.09
N ALA A 144 11.12 -6.91 16.98
CA ALA A 144 11.60 -6.94 18.35
C ALA A 144 10.78 -7.85 19.29
N GLY A 145 9.75 -8.53 18.80
CA GLY A 145 8.92 -9.45 19.58
C GLY A 145 7.75 -8.78 20.33
N TYR A 146 7.45 -7.52 20.05
CA TYR A 146 6.39 -6.74 20.69
C TYR A 146 5.17 -6.56 19.79
N GLY A 147 4.93 -7.52 18.89
CA GLY A 147 3.74 -7.53 18.03
C GLY A 147 2.45 -7.67 18.83
N ILE A 148 1.38 -7.09 18.30
CA ILE A 148 0.00 -7.25 18.80
C ILE A 148 -0.83 -7.70 17.59
N THR A 149 -1.43 -8.88 17.66
CA THR A 149 -2.34 -9.36 16.61
C THR A 149 -3.71 -8.70 16.72
N VAL A 150 -4.47 -8.71 15.63
CA VAL A 150 -5.88 -8.28 15.65
C VAL A 150 -6.70 -9.19 16.58
N GLU A 151 -6.43 -10.51 16.61
CA GLU A 151 -7.11 -11.45 17.50
C GLU A 151 -6.87 -11.16 18.99
N GLU A 152 -5.60 -10.97 19.39
CA GLU A 152 -5.26 -10.55 20.76
C GLU A 152 -5.98 -9.26 21.12
N LEU A 153 -5.89 -8.24 20.25
CA LEU A 153 -6.53 -6.96 20.48
C LEU A 153 -8.05 -7.08 20.62
N ALA A 154 -8.68 -7.93 19.81
CA ALA A 154 -10.12 -8.18 19.87
C ALA A 154 -10.51 -8.85 21.19
N GLY A 155 -9.75 -9.87 21.62
CA GLY A 155 -10.01 -10.63 22.84
C GLY A 155 -9.71 -9.89 24.15
N TRP A 156 -8.78 -8.93 24.13
CA TRP A 156 -8.39 -8.16 25.30
C TRP A 156 -9.46 -7.17 25.78
N THR A 157 -9.50 -6.92 27.09
CA THR A 157 -10.22 -5.76 27.63
C THR A 157 -9.47 -4.46 27.32
N LYS A 158 -10.12 -3.31 27.54
CA LYS A 158 -9.44 -2.01 27.46
C LYS A 158 -8.25 -1.92 28.43
N GLN A 159 -8.39 -2.51 29.62
CA GLN A 159 -7.33 -2.49 30.64
C GLN A 159 -6.14 -3.34 30.22
N ASP A 160 -6.37 -4.55 29.68
CA ASP A 160 -5.30 -5.41 29.16
C ASP A 160 -4.49 -4.69 28.06
N LEU A 161 -5.17 -3.98 27.16
CA LEU A 161 -4.50 -3.21 26.11
C LEU A 161 -3.68 -2.03 26.67
N VAL A 162 -4.20 -1.32 27.68
CA VAL A 162 -3.45 -0.26 28.38
C VAL A 162 -2.18 -0.84 29.01
N ASP A 163 -2.31 -1.95 29.74
CA ASP A 163 -1.21 -2.56 30.47
C ASP A 163 -0.15 -3.10 29.49
N ARG A 164 -0.59 -3.72 28.39
CA ARG A 164 0.31 -4.17 27.32
C ARG A 164 1.05 -3.03 26.66
N LEU A 165 0.39 -1.92 26.31
CA LEU A 165 1.05 -0.76 25.71
C LEU A 165 2.03 -0.10 26.70
N LYS A 166 1.69 0.00 27.98
CA LYS A 166 2.63 0.49 29.01
C LYS A 166 3.84 -0.42 29.18
N GLN A 167 3.65 -1.73 29.09
CA GLN A 167 4.76 -2.70 29.10
C GLN A 167 5.68 -2.48 27.89
N ILE A 168 5.12 -2.44 26.67
CA ILE A 168 5.89 -2.17 25.44
C ILE A 168 6.64 -0.84 25.56
N ARG A 169 6.01 0.19 26.13
CA ARG A 169 6.66 1.49 26.35
C ARG A 169 7.92 1.39 27.18
N LYS A 170 7.81 0.67 28.31
CA LYS A 170 8.89 0.48 29.28
C LYS A 170 10.02 -0.36 28.69
N GLU A 171 9.69 -1.43 27.98
CA GLU A 171 10.66 -2.44 27.53
C GLU A 171 11.29 -2.11 26.16
N TYR A 172 10.55 -1.44 25.26
CA TYR A 172 10.93 -1.18 23.88
C TYR A 172 10.94 0.31 23.54
N THR A 173 9.79 0.98 23.60
CA THR A 173 9.57 2.33 23.01
C THR A 173 10.52 3.37 23.57
N GLY A 174 10.77 3.36 24.89
CA GLY A 174 11.73 4.28 25.51
C GLY A 174 13.17 4.11 25.01
N ARG A 175 13.59 2.87 24.68
CA ARG A 175 14.91 2.61 24.08
C ARG A 175 14.92 3.02 22.61
N ARG A 176 13.85 2.68 21.87
CA ARG A 176 13.70 3.02 20.45
C ARG A 176 13.68 4.54 20.22
N ALA A 177 12.95 5.30 21.05
CA ALA A 177 12.92 6.76 21.03
C ALA A 177 14.33 7.36 21.14
N LYS A 178 15.17 6.86 22.06
CA LYS A 178 16.56 7.30 22.22
C LYS A 178 17.41 7.01 20.98
N ILE A 179 17.26 5.83 20.38
CA ILE A 179 17.96 5.46 19.13
C ILE A 179 17.58 6.42 18.00
N LEU A 180 16.30 6.82 17.94
CA LEU A 180 15.78 7.74 16.94
C LEU A 180 16.05 9.22 17.24
N GLY A 181 16.75 9.54 18.33
CA GLY A 181 17.05 10.93 18.71
C GLY A 181 15.83 11.71 19.23
N ILE A 182 14.82 11.02 19.76
CA ILE A 182 13.59 11.61 20.30
C ILE A 182 13.79 11.85 21.81
N TYR A 183 13.90 13.12 22.19
CA TYR A 183 14.15 13.58 23.56
C TYR A 183 13.04 14.54 24.03
N PRO A 184 12.99 14.97 25.31
CA PRO A 184 11.92 15.83 25.83
C PRO A 184 11.68 17.15 25.07
N SER A 185 12.66 17.68 24.33
CA SER A 185 12.46 18.84 23.45
C SER A 185 11.65 18.54 22.18
N ASN A 186 11.44 17.25 21.86
CA ASN A 186 10.64 16.80 20.74
C ASN A 186 9.16 16.74 21.18
N PRO A 187 8.22 17.45 20.51
CA PRO A 187 6.80 17.47 20.88
C PRO A 187 6.15 16.08 20.92
N TYR A 188 6.61 15.12 20.12
CA TYR A 188 6.08 13.76 20.12
C TYR A 188 6.56 12.94 21.33
N TYR A 189 7.64 13.36 22.00
CA TYR A 189 8.12 12.71 23.22
C TYR A 189 7.09 12.83 24.35
N GLU A 190 6.54 14.03 24.59
CA GLU A 190 5.53 14.22 25.63
C GLU A 190 4.26 13.41 25.35
N MET A 191 3.85 13.33 24.07
CA MET A 191 2.70 12.53 23.65
C MET A 191 2.89 11.03 23.92
N LEU A 192 4.12 10.51 23.78
CA LEU A 192 4.42 9.10 24.09
C LEU A 192 4.12 8.78 25.56
N TYR A 193 4.24 9.74 26.48
CA TYR A 193 3.99 9.54 27.91
C TYR A 193 2.64 10.10 28.38
N ASN A 194 1.81 10.60 27.47
CA ASN A 194 0.53 11.19 27.81
C ASN A 194 -0.57 10.12 28.00
N GLU A 195 -1.11 10.03 29.22
CA GLU A 195 -2.17 9.06 29.57
C GLU A 195 -3.49 9.30 28.82
N ILE A 196 -3.81 10.55 28.46
CA ILE A 196 -5.02 10.88 27.69
C ILE A 196 -4.87 10.37 26.25
N VAL A 197 -3.70 10.55 25.64
CA VAL A 197 -3.41 10.03 24.29
C VAL A 197 -3.58 8.51 24.27
N LEU A 198 -3.00 7.81 25.25
CA LEU A 198 -3.13 6.36 25.38
C LEU A 198 -4.60 5.94 25.57
N LYS A 199 -5.33 6.58 26.49
CA LYS A 199 -6.73 6.26 26.77
C LYS A 199 -7.62 6.46 25.54
N ASN A 200 -7.44 7.57 24.81
CA ASN A 200 -8.20 7.86 23.60
C ASN A 200 -7.92 6.84 22.49
N PHE A 201 -6.65 6.47 22.31
CA PHE A 201 -6.27 5.42 21.36
C PHE A 201 -6.95 4.08 21.70
N VAL A 202 -6.86 3.65 22.96
CA VAL A 202 -7.46 2.40 23.42
C VAL A 202 -8.98 2.39 23.24
N GLU A 203 -9.66 3.48 23.59
CA GLU A 203 -11.11 3.60 23.42
C GLU A 203 -11.51 3.41 21.96
N GLU A 204 -10.86 4.16 21.06
CA GLU A 204 -11.22 4.18 19.65
C GLU A 204 -10.86 2.85 18.96
N VAL A 205 -9.69 2.28 19.23
CA VAL A 205 -9.27 1.01 18.65
C VAL A 205 -10.12 -0.16 19.14
N LYS A 206 -10.48 -0.19 20.43
CA LYS A 206 -11.39 -1.24 20.97
C LYS A 206 -12.80 -1.13 20.43
N LYS A 207 -13.24 0.06 20.02
CA LYS A 207 -14.49 0.23 19.28
C LYS A 207 -14.33 -0.25 17.84
N ASN A 208 -13.27 0.16 17.15
CA ASN A 208 -13.09 -0.05 15.71
C ASN A 208 -12.68 -1.46 15.34
N VAL A 209 -12.11 -2.26 16.25
CA VAL A 209 -11.88 -3.70 16.00
C VAL A 209 -13.18 -4.45 15.70
N ASN A 210 -14.33 -3.98 16.22
CA ASN A 210 -15.63 -4.58 15.94
C ASN A 210 -16.16 -4.25 14.52
N LEU A 211 -15.46 -3.42 13.76
CA LEU A 211 -15.74 -3.21 12.33
C LEU A 211 -15.23 -4.39 11.49
N LEU A 212 -14.36 -5.22 12.06
CA LEU A 212 -13.74 -6.35 11.37
C LEU A 212 -14.45 -7.66 11.73
N THR A 213 -14.66 -8.50 10.72
CA THR A 213 -14.91 -9.93 10.94
C THR A 213 -13.59 -10.67 10.88
N LEU A 214 -13.16 -11.26 11.99
CA LEU A 214 -11.91 -12.02 12.05
C LEU A 214 -12.09 -13.39 11.41
N VAL A 215 -11.15 -13.77 10.56
CA VAL A 215 -11.20 -15.02 9.79
C VAL A 215 -9.83 -15.68 9.76
N ASP A 216 -9.84 -16.99 9.56
CA ASP A 216 -8.71 -17.72 8.99
C ASP A 216 -9.02 -17.80 7.49
N ALA A 217 -8.41 -16.95 6.65
CA ALA A 217 -8.79 -16.89 5.24
C ALA A 217 -8.15 -18.03 4.44
N ASP A 218 -8.24 -19.26 4.93
CA ASP A 218 -7.73 -20.46 4.25
C ASP A 218 -8.49 -20.73 2.94
N ARG A 219 -8.03 -21.75 2.19
CA ARG A 219 -8.64 -22.10 0.91
C ARG A 219 -10.12 -22.44 1.05
N LYS A 220 -10.50 -23.14 2.12
CA LYS A 220 -11.89 -23.52 2.40
C LYS A 220 -12.75 -22.29 2.64
N TRP A 221 -12.26 -21.32 3.41
CA TRP A 221 -12.95 -20.07 3.66
C TRP A 221 -13.17 -19.29 2.36
N LEU A 222 -12.13 -19.19 1.52
CA LEU A 222 -12.20 -18.47 0.25
C LEU A 222 -13.16 -19.14 -0.76
N GLU A 223 -13.06 -20.45 -0.97
CA GLU A 223 -13.78 -21.18 -2.04
C GLU A 223 -15.14 -21.74 -1.58
N GLU A 224 -15.20 -22.34 -0.40
CA GLU A 224 -16.38 -23.10 0.05
C GLU A 224 -17.32 -22.27 0.92
N ILE A 225 -16.80 -21.39 1.77
CA ILE A 225 -17.63 -20.59 2.69
C ILE A 225 -18.08 -19.30 2.03
N LYS A 226 -17.16 -18.62 1.33
CA LYS A 226 -17.43 -17.32 0.71
C LYS A 226 -17.67 -17.38 -0.79
N HIS A 227 -17.33 -18.48 -1.45
CA HIS A 227 -17.52 -18.66 -2.89
C HIS A 227 -16.87 -17.55 -3.74
N PHE A 228 -15.73 -17.02 -3.28
CA PHE A 228 -14.99 -16.02 -4.05
C PHE A 228 -14.47 -16.64 -5.35
N GLN A 229 -14.65 -15.93 -6.46
CA GLN A 229 -14.16 -16.34 -7.77
C GLN A 229 -12.91 -15.57 -8.17
N HIS A 230 -12.74 -14.37 -7.62
CA HIS A 230 -11.65 -13.46 -7.95
C HIS A 230 -10.99 -12.91 -6.69
N LEU A 231 -9.66 -12.95 -6.63
CA LEU A 231 -8.87 -12.26 -5.59
C LEU A 231 -8.10 -11.11 -6.24
N ILE A 232 -8.28 -9.90 -5.74
CA ILE A 232 -7.62 -8.69 -6.23
C ILE A 232 -6.68 -8.21 -5.13
N PHE A 233 -5.37 -8.37 -5.31
CA PHE A 233 -4.36 -7.86 -4.40
C PHE A 233 -4.11 -6.38 -4.72
N GLU A 234 -4.57 -5.51 -3.82
CA GLU A 234 -4.40 -4.07 -3.93
C GLU A 234 -3.13 -3.66 -3.16
N THR A 235 -2.12 -3.23 -3.91
CA THR A 235 -0.81 -2.90 -3.35
C THR A 235 -0.74 -1.44 -2.91
N GLY A 236 -0.23 -1.19 -1.70
CA GLY A 236 0.20 0.15 -1.28
C GLY A 236 1.52 0.55 -1.94
N GLN A 237 1.67 1.85 -2.24
CA GLN A 237 2.88 2.44 -2.84
C GLN A 237 3.29 1.82 -4.19
N GLY A 238 4.56 1.91 -4.59
CA GLY A 238 5.06 1.36 -5.86
C GLY A 238 6.41 0.64 -5.72
N LEU A 239 6.83 -0.06 -6.76
CA LEU A 239 8.03 -0.92 -6.78
C LEU A 239 9.33 -0.18 -6.46
N LEU A 240 9.45 1.09 -6.85
CA LEU A 240 10.67 1.88 -6.58
C LEU A 240 10.75 2.34 -5.12
N LEU A 241 9.71 2.10 -4.32
CA LEU A 241 9.71 2.26 -2.87
C LEU A 241 9.81 0.92 -2.13
N ASP A 242 9.91 -0.21 -2.83
CA ASP A 242 10.05 -1.53 -2.20
C ASP A 242 11.28 -1.56 -1.29
N GLN A 243 11.16 -2.18 -0.12
CA GLN A 243 12.26 -2.26 0.84
C GLN A 243 13.53 -2.93 0.30
N ASP A 244 13.41 -3.81 -0.70
CA ASP A 244 14.56 -4.45 -1.32
C ASP A 244 15.16 -3.60 -2.45
N TYR A 245 14.51 -2.54 -2.91
CA TYR A 245 15.00 -1.69 -3.99
C TYR A 245 16.02 -0.67 -3.45
N GLU A 246 17.14 -1.18 -2.95
CA GLU A 246 18.13 -0.42 -2.16
C GLU A 246 18.76 0.78 -2.89
N ALA A 247 18.63 0.88 -4.22
CA ALA A 247 19.06 2.04 -4.99
C ALA A 247 18.42 3.37 -4.54
N TYR A 248 17.23 3.33 -3.91
CA TYR A 248 16.55 4.50 -3.36
C TYR A 248 16.61 4.59 -1.83
N ALA A 249 17.36 3.72 -1.16
CA ALA A 249 17.56 3.81 0.28
C ALA A 249 18.23 5.16 0.68
N PRO A 250 17.87 5.75 1.83
CA PRO A 250 16.93 5.29 2.85
C PRO A 250 15.47 5.71 2.62
N HIS A 251 15.12 6.17 1.41
CA HIS A 251 13.81 6.73 1.08
C HIS A 251 12.86 5.68 0.49
N LEU A 252 12.70 4.58 1.22
CA LEU A 252 11.88 3.43 0.88
C LEU A 252 10.74 3.24 1.90
N THR A 253 9.76 2.41 1.57
CA THR A 253 8.80 1.89 2.56
C THR A 253 9.29 0.56 3.11
N SER A 254 9.05 0.29 4.39
CA SER A 254 9.39 -0.96 5.07
C SER A 254 8.39 -2.07 4.76
N SER A 255 8.13 -2.30 3.47
CA SER A 255 7.22 -3.33 3.02
C SER A 255 7.58 -3.81 1.62
N LYS A 256 7.11 -5.00 1.26
CA LYS A 256 7.18 -5.52 -0.11
C LYS A 256 6.03 -4.92 -0.92
N THR A 257 6.33 -4.13 -1.95
CA THR A 257 5.35 -3.45 -2.81
C THR A 257 5.12 -4.17 -4.14
N GLY A 258 5.77 -5.32 -4.35
CA GLY A 258 5.61 -6.16 -5.53
C GLY A 258 4.78 -7.44 -5.33
N ILE A 259 5.01 -8.45 -6.18
CA ILE A 259 4.25 -9.73 -6.18
C ILE A 259 4.64 -10.69 -5.03
N HIS A 260 5.69 -10.40 -4.27
CA HIS A 260 6.18 -11.28 -3.20
C HIS A 260 5.10 -11.65 -2.16
N ASN A 261 4.45 -10.65 -1.55
CA ASN A 261 3.42 -10.89 -0.53
C ASN A 261 2.17 -11.60 -1.12
N PRO A 262 1.64 -11.20 -2.29
CA PRO A 262 0.58 -11.94 -2.97
C PRO A 262 0.95 -13.41 -3.22
N ALA A 263 2.16 -13.69 -3.71
CA ALA A 263 2.62 -15.05 -3.96
C ALA A 263 2.67 -15.89 -2.68
N VAL A 264 3.27 -15.37 -1.60
CA VAL A 264 3.33 -16.05 -0.30
C VAL A 264 1.93 -16.30 0.28
N PHE A 265 1.02 -15.33 0.16
CA PHE A 265 -0.37 -15.50 0.58
C PHE A 265 -1.05 -16.65 -0.18
N LEU A 266 -0.91 -16.70 -1.50
CA LEU A 266 -1.54 -17.70 -2.35
C LEU A 266 -0.93 -19.09 -2.15
N GLU A 267 0.39 -19.19 -2.01
CA GLU A 267 1.12 -20.44 -1.82
C GLU A 267 0.67 -21.18 -0.56
N LYS A 268 0.54 -20.45 0.57
CA LYS A 268 0.00 -20.99 1.84
C LYS A 268 -1.39 -21.62 1.68
N ARG A 269 -2.10 -21.32 0.59
CA ARG A 269 -3.46 -21.80 0.27
C ARG A 269 -3.50 -22.75 -0.94
N GLY A 270 -2.35 -23.14 -1.47
CA GLY A 270 -2.24 -24.00 -2.66
C GLY A 270 -2.70 -23.33 -3.97
N LEU A 271 -2.78 -22.00 -3.96
CA LEU A 271 -3.11 -21.15 -5.11
C LEU A 271 -1.84 -20.52 -5.69
N PHE A 272 -1.96 -19.86 -6.83
CA PHE A 272 -0.86 -19.18 -7.51
C PHE A 272 -1.37 -17.86 -8.09
N LEU A 273 -0.47 -16.90 -8.32
CA LEU A 273 -0.80 -15.63 -8.94
C LEU A 273 -1.00 -15.82 -10.45
N ASP A 274 -2.18 -15.50 -10.98
CA ASP A 274 -2.47 -15.64 -12.41
C ASP A 274 -1.96 -14.44 -13.22
N GLU A 275 -2.15 -13.24 -12.70
CA GLU A 275 -1.84 -11.99 -13.40
C GLU A 275 -1.29 -10.91 -12.45
N ALA A 276 -0.25 -10.21 -12.89
CA ALA A 276 0.26 -9.00 -12.27
C ALA A 276 0.07 -7.82 -13.23
N ILE A 277 -0.70 -6.82 -12.81
CA ILE A 277 -0.98 -5.59 -13.53
C ILE A 277 -0.16 -4.46 -12.88
N TYR A 278 0.88 -4.02 -13.58
CA TYR A 278 1.72 -2.90 -13.17
C TYR A 278 1.14 -1.60 -13.72
N VAL A 279 0.74 -0.71 -12.84
CA VAL A 279 0.13 0.57 -13.18
C VAL A 279 1.21 1.64 -13.20
N THR A 280 1.27 2.42 -14.29
CA THR A 280 2.16 3.56 -14.45
C THR A 280 1.41 4.75 -15.06
N ARG A 281 2.02 5.93 -15.02
CA ARG A 281 1.64 7.08 -15.85
C ARG A 281 2.63 7.22 -17.03
N PRO A 282 2.32 8.04 -18.06
CA PRO A 282 3.24 8.45 -19.12
C PRO A 282 4.51 9.14 -18.64
N TYR A 283 4.52 9.59 -17.40
CA TYR A 283 5.61 10.25 -16.69
C TYR A 283 5.77 9.62 -15.30
N VAL A 284 6.76 10.06 -14.54
CA VAL A 284 7.03 9.59 -13.18
C VAL A 284 6.67 10.69 -12.19
N THR A 285 6.01 10.32 -11.09
CA THR A 285 5.77 11.21 -9.95
C THR A 285 6.42 10.66 -8.70
N ARG A 286 6.88 11.54 -7.82
CA ARG A 286 7.36 11.17 -6.48
C ARG A 286 6.87 12.18 -5.46
N HIS A 287 6.27 11.69 -4.38
CA HIS A 287 5.91 12.51 -3.23
C HIS A 287 6.88 12.24 -2.08
N GLY A 288 7.46 13.28 -1.50
CA GLY A 288 8.50 13.15 -0.48
C GLY A 288 9.94 13.31 -1.00
N ASN A 289 10.86 13.21 -0.05
CA ASN A 289 12.29 13.34 -0.29
C ASN A 289 12.88 12.13 -1.01
N GLY A 290 14.14 12.27 -1.41
CA GLY A 290 14.94 11.22 -2.08
C GLY A 290 15.16 11.50 -3.56
N PRO A 291 16.03 10.71 -4.22
CA PRO A 291 16.42 10.99 -5.60
C PRO A 291 15.28 10.71 -6.58
N LEU A 292 15.12 11.58 -7.57
CA LEU A 292 14.18 11.42 -8.67
C LEU A 292 14.97 11.66 -9.97
N PRO A 293 15.44 10.59 -10.64
CA PRO A 293 16.09 10.72 -11.93
C PRO A 293 15.19 11.43 -12.95
N CYS A 294 15.79 12.20 -13.87
CA CYS A 294 15.07 12.93 -14.91
C CYS A 294 13.96 13.86 -14.37
N GLU A 295 14.15 14.42 -13.18
CA GLU A 295 13.25 15.42 -12.60
C GLU A 295 13.18 16.67 -13.49
N VAL A 296 11.95 17.10 -13.77
CA VAL A 296 11.65 18.24 -14.65
C VAL A 296 10.55 19.10 -14.05
N ASP A 297 10.45 20.34 -14.52
CA ASP A 297 9.27 21.15 -14.22
C ASP A 297 8.04 20.56 -14.94
N PRO A 298 6.84 20.55 -14.32
CA PRO A 298 5.63 20.02 -14.96
C PRO A 298 5.32 20.67 -16.32
N SER A 299 5.73 21.93 -16.54
CA SER A 299 5.56 22.60 -17.83
C SER A 299 6.32 21.96 -19.00
N GLU A 300 7.32 21.10 -18.71
CA GLU A 300 8.05 20.31 -19.70
C GLU A 300 7.34 19.01 -20.09
N LEU A 301 6.16 18.72 -19.53
CA LEU A 301 5.36 17.53 -19.82
C LEU A 301 4.02 17.95 -20.46
N PRO A 302 3.97 18.16 -21.78
CA PRO A 302 2.75 18.64 -22.46
C PRO A 302 1.53 17.76 -22.18
N GLY A 303 0.39 18.37 -21.87
CA GLY A 303 -0.85 17.63 -21.59
C GLY A 303 -0.99 17.06 -20.18
N VAL A 304 0.07 17.10 -19.36
CA VAL A 304 -0.03 16.77 -17.93
C VAL A 304 -0.72 17.91 -17.19
N GLY A 305 -1.87 17.63 -16.59
CA GLY A 305 -2.65 18.58 -15.80
C GLY A 305 -2.20 18.70 -14.34
N GLU A 306 -2.92 19.51 -13.57
CA GLU A 306 -2.70 19.62 -12.12
C GLU A 306 -3.18 18.36 -11.40
N ASP A 307 -2.31 17.72 -10.59
CA ASP A 307 -2.72 16.60 -9.74
C ASP A 307 -3.58 17.11 -8.57
N LEU A 308 -4.89 16.83 -8.65
CA LEU A 308 -5.85 17.25 -7.63
C LEU A 308 -5.80 16.41 -6.35
N THR A 309 -5.16 15.24 -6.40
CA THR A 309 -5.14 14.25 -5.33
C THR A 309 -3.94 14.44 -4.42
N ASN A 310 -2.76 14.63 -5.00
CA ASN A 310 -1.49 14.67 -4.29
C ASN A 310 -1.13 16.11 -3.89
N ARG A 311 -1.95 16.67 -2.99
CA ARG A 311 -1.77 18.03 -2.48
C ARG A 311 -0.56 18.14 -1.55
N PRO A 312 0.11 19.31 -1.51
CA PRO A 312 1.26 19.50 -0.64
C PRO A 312 0.91 19.30 0.83
N ASN A 313 1.80 18.67 1.59
CA ASN A 313 1.67 18.52 3.04
C ASN A 313 3.02 18.70 3.77
N GLU A 314 2.97 18.88 5.09
CA GLU A 314 4.16 19.19 5.91
C GLU A 314 5.20 18.06 5.93
N TRP A 315 4.78 16.82 5.69
CA TRP A 315 5.62 15.63 5.83
C TRP A 315 6.31 15.26 4.52
N GLN A 316 5.55 15.28 3.42
CA GLN A 316 6.00 14.84 2.10
C GLN A 316 6.30 16.00 1.14
N GLY A 317 5.97 17.24 1.51
CA GLY A 317 6.18 18.41 0.63
C GLY A 317 5.25 18.39 -0.58
N THR A 318 5.73 18.93 -1.70
CA THR A 318 5.01 19.01 -2.98
C THR A 318 5.28 17.77 -3.84
N LEU A 319 4.33 17.43 -4.72
CA LEU A 319 4.55 16.38 -5.72
C LEU A 319 5.63 16.82 -6.72
N ARG A 320 6.56 15.92 -7.04
CA ARG A 320 7.64 16.12 -8.00
C ARG A 320 7.41 15.27 -9.25
N TYR A 321 7.88 15.75 -10.39
CA TYR A 321 7.61 15.18 -11.71
C TYR A 321 8.91 14.85 -12.43
N ALA A 322 8.92 13.77 -13.19
CA ALA A 322 10.06 13.32 -13.96
C ALA A 322 9.64 12.62 -15.25
N LYS A 323 10.55 12.58 -16.20
CA LYS A 323 10.45 11.70 -17.37
C LYS A 323 10.93 10.29 -16.97
N HIS A 324 10.53 9.27 -17.73
CA HIS A 324 11.14 7.95 -17.61
C HIS A 324 12.59 8.02 -18.13
N GLU A 325 13.53 7.24 -17.57
CA GLU A 325 14.94 7.32 -18.00
C GLU A 325 15.13 6.74 -19.42
N SER A 326 14.79 5.47 -19.59
CA SER A 326 14.88 4.74 -20.87
C SER A 326 13.89 3.58 -20.90
N LEU A 327 13.66 2.96 -22.07
CA LEU A 327 12.83 1.74 -22.16
C LEU A 327 13.39 0.60 -21.30
N GLU A 328 14.71 0.43 -21.26
CA GLU A 328 15.36 -0.58 -20.43
C GLU A 328 15.10 -0.33 -18.94
N ALA A 329 15.37 0.89 -18.47
CA ALA A 329 15.12 1.30 -17.09
C ALA A 329 13.62 1.25 -16.74
N PHE A 330 12.74 1.45 -17.71
CA PHE A 330 11.32 1.32 -17.53
C PHE A 330 10.92 -0.11 -17.16
N PHE A 331 11.37 -1.12 -17.91
CA PHE A 331 10.94 -2.51 -17.66
C PHE A 331 11.73 -3.19 -16.54
N ALA A 332 12.92 -2.71 -16.18
CA ALA A 332 13.78 -3.34 -15.18
C ALA A 332 13.11 -3.61 -13.81
N PRO A 333 12.35 -2.68 -13.19
CA PRO A 333 11.66 -2.96 -11.93
C PRO A 333 10.60 -4.06 -12.03
N VAL A 334 9.89 -4.13 -13.16
CA VAL A 334 8.86 -5.15 -13.42
C VAL A 334 9.49 -6.52 -13.56
N LEU A 335 10.59 -6.63 -14.30
CA LEU A 335 11.34 -7.88 -14.47
C LEU A 335 11.97 -8.34 -13.15
N ARG A 336 12.53 -7.41 -12.37
CA ARG A 336 13.06 -7.68 -11.02
C ARG A 336 11.98 -8.23 -10.10
N ASP A 337 10.79 -7.63 -10.10
CA ASP A 337 9.67 -8.09 -9.28
C ASP A 337 9.19 -9.49 -9.71
N ARG A 338 9.04 -9.73 -11.02
CA ARG A 338 8.76 -11.07 -11.58
C ARG A 338 9.74 -12.13 -11.06
N ASP A 339 11.02 -11.79 -11.01
CA ASP A 339 12.07 -12.73 -10.63
C ASP A 339 12.22 -12.90 -9.10
N SER A 340 11.59 -12.03 -8.30
CA SER A 340 11.65 -12.07 -6.83
C SER A 340 10.98 -13.31 -6.21
N VAL A 341 10.02 -13.92 -6.92
CA VAL A 341 9.27 -15.11 -6.45
C VAL A 341 9.89 -16.43 -6.87
N ASN A 342 10.80 -16.44 -7.85
CA ASN A 342 11.57 -17.65 -8.23
C ASN A 342 12.37 -18.22 -7.04
N CYS A 343 12.74 -17.37 -6.08
CA CYS A 343 13.44 -17.77 -4.86
C CYS A 343 12.58 -18.63 -3.91
N LEU A 344 11.25 -18.65 -4.08
CA LEU A 344 10.32 -19.44 -3.26
C LEU A 344 10.12 -20.86 -3.82
N GLU A 345 10.34 -21.09 -5.11
CA GLU A 345 10.03 -22.35 -5.82
C GLU A 345 10.95 -23.55 -5.51
N SER A 346 11.84 -23.47 -4.50
CA SER A 346 12.69 -24.61 -4.12
C SER A 346 12.00 -25.67 -3.22
N MET A 347 10.69 -25.55 -2.97
CA MET A 347 9.94 -26.48 -2.09
C MET A 347 8.60 -26.98 -2.69
N GLY A 348 8.64 -27.88 -3.69
CA GLY A 348 7.45 -28.66 -4.06
C GLY A 348 7.45 -29.37 -5.44
N GLU A 349 6.82 -30.54 -5.53
CA GLU A 349 6.87 -31.48 -6.68
C GLU A 349 5.88 -31.21 -7.84
N THR A 350 5.17 -30.07 -7.90
CA THR A 350 4.16 -29.82 -8.96
C THR A 350 4.61 -28.78 -9.98
N LYS A 351 4.77 -29.21 -11.25
CA LYS A 351 5.11 -28.35 -12.39
C LYS A 351 3.92 -27.44 -12.75
N ARG A 352 4.05 -26.13 -12.52
CA ARG A 352 3.10 -25.06 -12.85
C ARG A 352 3.81 -23.95 -13.65
N PRO A 353 3.09 -22.98 -14.28
CA PRO A 353 3.74 -21.89 -15.02
C PRO A 353 4.69 -21.12 -14.11
N LYS A 354 5.91 -20.90 -14.59
CA LYS A 354 7.03 -20.30 -13.84
C LYS A 354 6.73 -18.88 -13.35
N HIS A 355 5.82 -18.16 -14.03
CA HIS A 355 5.54 -16.74 -13.77
C HIS A 355 4.08 -16.38 -14.05
N PRO A 356 3.51 -15.38 -13.32
CA PRO A 356 2.20 -14.82 -13.66
C PRO A 356 2.25 -14.14 -15.03
N LYS A 357 1.07 -13.99 -15.66
CA LYS A 357 0.94 -13.10 -16.81
C LYS A 357 1.27 -11.67 -16.37
N LEU A 358 2.14 -10.98 -17.10
CA LEU A 358 2.51 -9.59 -16.81
C LEU A 358 1.76 -8.65 -17.76
N SER A 359 1.15 -7.63 -17.18
CA SER A 359 0.50 -6.56 -17.92
C SER A 359 0.97 -5.21 -17.36
N ILE A 360 1.15 -4.20 -18.22
CA ILE A 360 1.37 -2.82 -17.81
C ILE A 360 0.19 -1.97 -18.26
N LEU A 361 -0.48 -1.31 -17.32
CA LEU A 361 -1.53 -0.34 -17.59
C LEU A 361 -0.95 1.07 -17.49
N VAL A 362 -1.05 1.84 -18.57
CA VAL A 362 -0.63 3.24 -18.60
C VAL A 362 -1.86 4.14 -18.41
N THR A 363 -1.99 4.74 -17.23
CA THR A 363 -3.08 5.65 -16.86
C THR A 363 -2.78 7.08 -17.31
N GLN A 364 -3.79 7.89 -17.61
CA GLN A 364 -3.63 9.27 -18.11
C GLN A 364 -2.92 9.36 -19.47
N LEU A 365 -2.95 8.28 -20.25
CA LEU A 365 -2.28 8.23 -21.54
C LEU A 365 -3.02 9.09 -22.58
N SER A 366 -4.35 9.16 -22.48
CA SER A 366 -5.17 10.05 -23.30
C SER A 366 -4.82 11.54 -23.13
N GLU A 367 -4.46 11.97 -21.90
CA GLU A 367 -4.09 13.36 -21.57
C GLU A 367 -2.80 13.81 -22.27
N THR A 368 -1.93 12.86 -22.60
CA THR A 368 -0.60 13.10 -23.19
C THR A 368 -0.57 12.84 -24.70
N GLY A 369 -1.74 12.73 -25.34
CA GLY A 369 -1.82 12.43 -26.77
C GLY A 369 -1.28 11.04 -27.14
N ASN A 370 -1.40 10.07 -26.22
CA ASN A 370 -0.84 8.73 -26.34
C ASN A 370 0.69 8.66 -26.43
N GLN A 371 1.38 9.59 -25.78
CA GLN A 371 2.83 9.64 -25.71
C GLN A 371 3.31 9.31 -24.30
N LEU A 372 4.40 8.56 -24.18
CA LEU A 372 5.13 8.39 -22.93
C LEU A 372 6.41 9.24 -22.97
N TYR A 373 6.72 9.93 -21.88
CA TYR A 373 7.87 10.83 -21.79
C TYR A 373 9.09 10.10 -21.26
N PHE A 374 10.18 10.12 -22.03
CA PHE A 374 11.49 9.64 -21.65
C PHE A 374 12.52 10.78 -21.67
N ASP A 375 13.68 10.58 -21.06
CA ASP A 375 14.76 11.59 -20.98
C ASP A 375 15.18 12.08 -22.38
N GLU A 376 15.34 11.14 -23.31
CA GLU A 376 15.72 11.43 -24.71
C GLU A 376 14.56 11.91 -25.60
N GLY A 377 13.35 12.03 -25.06
CA GLY A 377 12.15 12.47 -25.80
C GLY A 377 10.92 11.64 -25.52
N SER A 378 9.83 11.90 -26.24
CA SER A 378 8.60 11.12 -26.09
C SER A 378 8.50 10.01 -27.13
N ILE A 379 7.91 8.88 -26.76
CA ILE A 379 7.59 7.80 -27.69
C ILE A 379 6.07 7.55 -27.74
N PRO A 380 5.53 7.19 -28.91
CA PRO A 380 4.14 6.74 -29.01
C PRO A 380 3.91 5.44 -28.23
N PHE A 381 2.71 5.27 -27.70
CA PHE A 381 2.32 4.04 -27.01
C PHE A 381 2.55 2.78 -27.86
N GLU A 382 2.35 2.83 -29.17
CA GLU A 382 2.54 1.68 -30.06
C GLU A 382 4.01 1.22 -30.09
N THR A 383 4.97 2.15 -29.96
CA THR A 383 6.40 1.83 -29.84
C THR A 383 6.68 1.18 -28.49
N PHE A 384 6.13 1.74 -27.41
CA PHE A 384 6.21 1.18 -26.07
C PHE A 384 5.59 -0.23 -25.97
N GLN A 385 4.45 -0.43 -26.63
CA GLN A 385 3.74 -1.71 -26.66
C GLN A 385 4.57 -2.80 -27.32
N LYS A 386 5.20 -2.51 -28.47
CA LYS A 386 6.12 -3.46 -29.13
C LYS A 386 7.29 -3.87 -28.23
N ALA A 387 7.89 -2.91 -27.53
CA ALA A 387 8.98 -3.19 -26.59
C ALA A 387 8.50 -4.09 -25.41
N GLY A 388 7.27 -3.90 -24.94
CA GLY A 388 6.66 -4.77 -23.93
C GLY A 388 6.41 -6.19 -24.47
N GLU A 389 5.89 -6.32 -25.69
CA GLU A 389 5.64 -7.61 -26.35
C GLU A 389 6.92 -8.44 -26.53
N GLU A 390 8.03 -7.80 -26.88
CA GLU A 390 9.36 -8.44 -26.97
C GLU A 390 9.82 -9.04 -25.64
N LEU A 391 9.35 -8.49 -24.51
CA LEU A 391 9.62 -8.98 -23.16
C LEU A 391 8.53 -9.90 -22.61
N GLY A 392 7.49 -10.20 -23.40
CA GLY A 392 6.33 -11.00 -22.98
C GLY A 392 5.40 -10.26 -22.01
N ILE A 393 5.38 -8.93 -22.03
CA ILE A 393 4.57 -8.08 -21.16
C ILE A 393 3.48 -7.39 -22.00
N SER A 394 2.22 -7.55 -21.60
CA SER A 394 1.08 -6.94 -22.28
C SER A 394 0.92 -5.47 -21.88
N CYS A 395 1.17 -4.52 -22.78
CA CYS A 395 0.92 -3.10 -22.51
C CYS A 395 -0.52 -2.71 -22.89
N ILE A 396 -1.23 -2.05 -21.97
CA ILE A 396 -2.66 -1.71 -22.07
C ILE A 396 -2.81 -0.19 -21.91
N LYS A 397 -3.62 0.43 -22.78
CA LYS A 397 -4.01 1.84 -22.68
C LYS A 397 -5.09 2.01 -21.62
N ASP A 398 -5.18 3.18 -21.01
CA ASP A 398 -6.41 3.57 -20.31
C ASP A 398 -7.59 3.65 -21.30
N ILE A 399 -8.79 3.39 -20.78
CA ILE A 399 -10.06 3.44 -21.55
C ILE A 399 -10.75 4.76 -21.28
#